data_AF-A0A7J8EXP6-F1
#
_entry.id   AF-A0A7J8EXP6-F1
#
_cell.length_a   1.000
_cell.length_b   1.000
_cell.length_c   1.000
_cell.angle_alpha   90.00
_cell.angle_beta   90.00
_cell.angle_gamma   90.00
#
_symmetry.space_group_name_H-M   'P 1'
#
loop_
_entity.id
_entity.type
_entity.pdbx_description
1 polymer ?
#
loop_
_entity_poly.entity_id
_entity_poly.type
_entity_poly.pdbx_seq_one_letter_code
_entity_poly.pdbx_strand_id
1 'polypeptide(L)'
;MEVKDANSALLSNYETLKYISKTPCRHQSPEIIKEFLTAMKSHKLTKAEKLQLLNHRPMTAVEIQLMVEESEERLTEEQIEALLHTVTSILPAGPEAEQQKNTNCDVTMDEEDPA
;
A
#
# COMPACT_ATOMS: atom_id res chain seq x y z
N MET A 1 -0.39 23.40 -37.02
CA MET A 1 -1.28 22.37 -36.43
C MET A 1 -0.73 21.82 -35.10
N GLU A 2 0.29 22.43 -34.49
CA GLU A 2 1.03 21.86 -33.34
C GLU A 2 0.48 22.22 -31.94
N VAL A 3 -0.44 23.18 -31.83
CA VAL A 3 -0.93 23.63 -30.50
C VAL A 3 -1.87 22.61 -29.84
N LYS A 4 -2.52 21.73 -30.64
CA LYS A 4 -3.41 20.68 -30.12
C LYS A 4 -2.66 19.59 -29.36
N ASP A 5 -1.45 19.25 -29.80
CA ASP A 5 -0.66 18.18 -29.19
C ASP A 5 -0.07 18.61 -27.84
N ALA A 6 0.39 19.86 -27.74
CA ALA A 6 0.89 20.43 -26.48
C ALA A 6 -0.19 20.52 -25.40
N ASN A 7 -1.40 20.99 -25.76
CA ASN A 7 -2.53 21.08 -24.82
C ASN A 7 -3.04 19.68 -24.42
N SER A 8 -3.04 18.72 -25.36
CA SER A 8 -3.40 17.33 -25.07
C SER A 8 -2.39 16.67 -24.12
N ALA A 9 -1.09 16.89 -24.33
CA ALA A 9 -0.04 16.39 -23.44
C ALA A 9 -0.11 17.03 -22.06
N LEU A 10 -0.40 18.34 -21.98
CA LEU A 10 -0.60 19.04 -20.71
C LEU A 10 -1.78 18.44 -19.92
N LEU A 11 -2.91 18.19 -20.58
CA LEU A 11 -4.09 17.60 -19.95
C LEU A 11 -3.82 16.16 -19.48
N SER A 12 -3.16 15.34 -20.30
CA SER A 12 -2.78 13.98 -19.92
C SER A 12 -1.85 13.99 -18.70
N ASN A 13 -0.82 14.83 -18.70
CA ASN A 13 0.12 14.94 -17.57
C ASN A 13 -0.59 15.42 -16.31
N TYR A 14 -1.51 16.38 -16.43
CA TYR A 14 -2.29 16.87 -15.31
C TYR A 14 -3.17 15.77 -14.71
N GLU A 15 -3.95 15.04 -15.52
CA GLU A 15 -4.80 13.96 -15.02
C GLU A 15 -3.97 12.80 -14.42
N THR A 16 -2.83 12.44 -15.04
CA THR A 16 -1.91 11.46 -14.48
C THR A 16 -1.33 11.91 -13.14
N LEU A 17 -0.82 13.13 -13.04
CA LEU A 17 -0.27 13.66 -11.80
C LEU A 17 -1.34 13.79 -10.72
N LYS A 18 -2.56 14.21 -11.09
CA LYS A 18 -3.71 14.31 -10.20
C LYS A 18 -4.12 12.94 -9.66
N TYR A 19 -4.07 11.89 -10.48
CA TYR A 19 -4.31 10.52 -10.03
C TYR A 19 -3.22 10.05 -9.06
N ILE A 20 -1.94 10.17 -9.44
CA ILE A 20 -0.80 9.73 -8.61
C ILE A 20 -0.74 10.53 -7.29
N SER A 21 -1.13 11.80 -7.28
CA SER A 21 -1.16 12.62 -6.07
C SER A 21 -2.21 12.16 -5.05
N LYS A 22 -3.20 11.37 -5.46
CA LYS A 22 -4.19 10.74 -4.58
C LYS A 22 -3.74 9.37 -4.07
N THR A 23 -2.66 8.80 -4.61
CA THR A 23 -2.15 7.50 -4.17
C THR A 23 -1.12 7.68 -3.04
N PRO A 24 -0.83 6.61 -2.27
CA PRO A 24 0.20 6.63 -1.22
C PRO A 24 1.61 6.99 -1.73
N CYS A 25 1.84 6.90 -3.04
CA CYS A 25 3.12 7.24 -3.69
C CYS A 25 3.55 8.70 -3.47
N ARG A 26 2.61 9.62 -3.20
CA ARG A 26 2.89 11.05 -3.01
C ARG A 26 3.94 11.34 -1.94
N HIS A 27 3.98 10.53 -0.88
CA HIS A 27 4.86 10.76 0.27
C HIS A 27 6.17 9.98 0.18
N GLN A 28 6.39 9.20 -0.88
CA GLN A 28 7.58 8.39 -1.04
C GLN A 28 8.76 9.22 -1.58
N SER A 29 9.97 8.87 -1.15
CA SER A 29 11.21 9.42 -1.70
C SER A 29 12.05 8.33 -2.37
N PRO A 30 12.99 8.68 -3.24
CA PRO A 30 13.88 7.70 -3.89
C PRO A 30 14.66 6.82 -2.89
N GLU A 31 14.97 7.35 -1.71
CA GLU A 31 15.65 6.64 -0.62
C GLU A 31 14.76 5.55 -0.04
N ILE A 32 13.50 5.89 0.29
CA ILE A 32 12.49 4.96 0.82
C ILE A 32 12.24 3.83 -0.18
N ILE A 33 12.14 4.15 -1.48
CA ILE A 33 11.93 3.13 -2.52
C ILE A 33 13.10 2.15 -2.58
N LYS A 34 14.35 2.63 -2.48
CA LYS A 34 15.53 1.76 -2.47
C LYS A 34 15.58 0.87 -1.23
N GLU A 35 15.22 1.43 -0.08
CA GLU A 35 15.14 0.70 1.19
C GLU A 35 14.08 -0.40 1.10
N PHE A 36 12.86 -0.06 0.65
CA PHE A 36 11.78 -1.01 0.42
C PHE A 36 12.21 -2.14 -0.52
N LEU A 37 12.76 -1.79 -1.70
CA LEU A 37 13.21 -2.80 -2.66
C LEU A 37 14.34 -3.69 -2.13
N THR A 38 15.14 -3.20 -1.18
CA THR A 38 16.20 -3.97 -0.51
C THR A 38 15.63 -4.94 0.51
N ALA A 39 14.70 -4.47 1.36
CA ALA A 39 13.99 -5.32 2.31
C ALA A 39 13.16 -6.41 1.60
N MET A 40 12.57 -6.08 0.45
CA MET A 40 11.80 -7.02 -0.38
C MET A 40 12.65 -8.05 -1.14
N LYS A 41 13.99 -8.06 -1.01
CA LYS A 41 14.84 -9.07 -1.67
C LYS A 41 14.77 -10.44 -0.98
N SER A 42 14.54 -10.47 0.33
CA SER A 42 14.39 -11.71 1.10
C SER A 42 13.09 -12.44 0.74
N HIS A 43 12.05 -11.68 0.40
CA HIS A 43 10.77 -12.21 -0.07
C HIS A 43 10.88 -12.59 -1.56
N LYS A 44 10.51 -13.82 -1.90
CA LYS A 44 10.51 -14.36 -3.29
C LYS A 44 9.36 -13.78 -4.13
N LEU A 45 9.31 -12.46 -4.23
CA LEU A 45 8.31 -11.72 -4.98
C LEU A 45 8.81 -11.35 -6.37
N THR A 46 7.92 -11.38 -7.36
CA THR A 46 8.17 -10.93 -8.72
C THR A 46 8.29 -9.40 -8.78
N LYS A 47 8.80 -8.87 -9.89
CA LYS A 47 8.91 -7.42 -10.07
C LYS A 47 7.54 -6.73 -10.10
N ALA A 48 6.52 -7.40 -10.64
CA ALA A 48 5.17 -6.88 -10.72
C ALA A 48 4.52 -6.81 -9.33
N GLU A 49 4.65 -7.87 -8.52
CA GLU A 49 4.17 -7.91 -7.13
C GLU A 49 4.81 -6.79 -6.30
N LYS A 50 6.15 -6.63 -6.39
CA LYS A 50 6.86 -5.54 -5.69
C LYS A 50 6.37 -4.15 -6.09
N LEU A 51 6.07 -3.96 -7.37
CA LEU A 51 5.54 -2.69 -7.88
C LEU A 51 4.12 -2.43 -7.37
N GLN A 52 3.26 -3.45 -7.36
CA GLN A 52 1.91 -3.31 -6.82
C GLN A 52 1.95 -2.95 -5.33
N LEU A 53 2.76 -3.65 -4.52
CA LEU A 53 2.92 -3.36 -3.09
C LEU A 53 3.39 -1.91 -2.85
N LEU A 54 4.33 -1.44 -3.67
CA LEU A 54 4.84 -0.06 -3.60
C LEU A 54 3.76 0.97 -3.96
N ASN A 55 2.91 0.67 -4.94
CA ASN A 55 1.89 1.60 -5.43
C ASN A 55 0.67 1.69 -4.52
N HIS A 56 0.24 0.56 -3.95
CA HIS A 56 -1.00 0.47 -3.18
C HIS A 56 -0.79 0.51 -1.67
N ARG A 57 0.42 0.19 -1.18
CA ARG A 57 0.76 0.14 0.26
C ARG A 57 -0.29 -0.64 1.06
N PRO A 58 -0.28 -1.99 1.00
CA PRO A 58 -1.28 -2.77 1.68
C PRO A 58 -1.23 -2.60 3.19
N MET A 59 -2.41 -2.56 3.82
CA MET A 59 -2.58 -2.39 5.26
C MET A 59 -3.08 -3.66 5.94
N THR A 60 -3.50 -4.65 5.16
CA THR A 60 -4.04 -5.92 5.64
C THR A 60 -3.39 -7.11 4.92
N ALA A 61 -3.36 -8.28 5.57
CA ALA A 61 -2.86 -9.51 4.96
C ALA A 61 -3.70 -9.95 3.74
N VAL A 62 -5.01 -9.70 3.79
CA VAL A 62 -5.95 -9.99 2.69
C VAL A 62 -5.58 -9.23 1.43
N GLU A 63 -5.19 -7.96 1.54
CA GLU A 63 -4.72 -7.19 0.39
C GLU A 63 -3.46 -7.78 -0.23
N ILE A 64 -2.52 -8.27 0.58
CA ILE A 64 -1.31 -8.93 0.09
C ILE A 64 -1.66 -10.21 -0.69
N GLN A 65 -2.60 -11.01 -0.18
CA GLN A 65 -3.07 -12.23 -0.84
C GLN A 65 -3.76 -11.94 -2.19
N LEU A 66 -4.42 -10.79 -2.32
CA LEU A 66 -5.01 -10.36 -3.60
C LEU A 66 -3.97 -9.84 -4.60
N MET A 67 -2.81 -9.38 -4.13
CA MET A 67 -1.74 -8.80 -4.96
C MET A 67 -0.68 -9.84 -5.36
N VAL A 68 -0.47 -10.87 -4.54
CA VAL A 68 0.51 -11.93 -4.80
C VAL A 68 -0.22 -13.19 -5.26
N GLU A 69 0.04 -13.62 -6.49
CA GLU A 69 -0.53 -14.85 -7.03
C GLU A 69 -0.03 -16.07 -6.24
N GLU A 70 -0.94 -17.00 -5.94
CA GLU A 70 -0.67 -18.24 -5.20
C GLU A 70 0.04 -17.98 -3.86
N SER A 71 -0.34 -16.89 -3.17
CA SER A 71 0.33 -16.46 -1.94
C SER A 71 0.34 -17.53 -0.85
N GLU A 72 -0.73 -18.32 -0.75
CA GLU A 72 -0.89 -19.40 0.25
C GLU A 72 0.08 -20.57 0.03
N GLU A 73 0.49 -20.81 -1.22
CA GLU A 73 1.45 -21.86 -1.57
C GLU A 73 2.91 -21.36 -1.51
N ARG A 74 3.11 -20.07 -1.80
CA ARG A 74 4.45 -19.46 -1.94
C ARG A 74 4.99 -18.82 -0.65
N LEU A 75 4.11 -18.40 0.25
CA LEU A 75 4.47 -17.65 1.46
C LEU A 75 3.74 -18.23 2.67
N THR A 76 4.45 -18.34 3.79
CA THR A 76 3.81 -18.71 5.07
C THR A 76 3.08 -17.51 5.67
N GLU A 77 2.15 -17.76 6.59
CA GLU A 77 1.40 -16.71 7.29
C GLU A 77 2.36 -15.73 8.00
N GLU A 78 3.42 -16.24 8.63
CA GLU A 78 4.43 -15.40 9.29
C GLU A 78 5.22 -14.54 8.29
N GLN A 79 5.44 -15.04 7.07
CA GLN A 79 6.08 -14.26 6.01
C GLN A 79 5.18 -13.16 5.48
N ILE A 80 3.86 -13.40 5.42
CA ILE A 80 2.86 -12.41 5.04
C ILE A 80 2.78 -11.32 6.12
N GLU A 81 2.76 -11.69 7.40
CA GLU A 81 2.79 -10.72 8.51
C GLU A 81 4.09 -9.91 8.53
N ALA A 82 5.24 -10.56 8.34
CA ALA A 82 6.54 -9.88 8.27
C ALA A 82 6.59 -8.91 7.07
N LEU A 83 6.01 -9.31 5.93
CA LEU A 83 5.89 -8.47 4.74
C LEU A 83 5.01 -7.25 5.03
N LEU A 84 3.86 -7.44 5.67
CA LEU A 84 2.95 -6.37 6.05
C LEU A 84 3.61 -5.38 7.02
N HIS A 85 4.33 -5.89 8.02
CA HIS A 85 5.10 -5.06 8.95
C HIS A 85 6.18 -4.25 8.22
N THR A 86 6.89 -4.88 7.27
CA THR A 86 7.92 -4.21 6.48
C THR A 86 7.35 -3.10 5.60
N VAL A 87 6.22 -3.37 4.92
CA VAL A 87 5.49 -2.39 4.10
C VAL A 87 5.06 -1.19 4.95
N THR A 88 4.41 -1.45 6.09
CA THR A 88 3.86 -0.39 6.95
C THR A 88 4.93 0.43 7.67
N SER A 89 6.07 -0.20 7.99
CA SER A 89 7.20 0.46 8.65
C SER A 89 8.07 1.29 7.71
N ILE A 90 8.29 0.85 6.46
CA ILE A 90 9.15 1.56 5.50
C ILE A 90 8.35 2.58 4.70
N LEU A 91 7.13 2.23 4.25
CA LEU A 91 6.34 3.14 3.43
C LEU A 91 5.58 4.14 4.30
N PRO A 92 5.75 5.45 4.07
CA PRO A 92 5.13 6.49 4.89
C PRO A 92 3.60 6.38 4.82
N ALA A 93 2.95 6.51 5.97
CA ALA A 93 1.51 6.59 6.05
C ALA A 93 1.05 7.91 5.41
N GLY A 94 0.03 7.84 4.54
CA GLY A 94 -0.69 9.04 4.15
C GLY A 94 -1.48 9.58 5.35
N PRO A 95 -1.76 10.90 5.41
CA PRO A 95 -2.54 11.51 6.50
C PRO A 95 -3.95 10.91 6.66
N GLU A 96 -4.48 10.22 5.64
CA GLU A 96 -5.79 9.55 5.66
C GLU A 96 -5.76 8.16 6.33
N ALA A 97 -4.58 7.53 6.49
CA ALA A 97 -4.45 6.20 7.08
C ALA A 97 -4.52 6.19 8.62
N GLU A 98 -4.41 7.35 9.26
CA GLU A 98 -4.54 7.48 10.72
C GLU A 98 -6.01 7.46 11.18
N GLN A 99 -6.98 7.72 10.30
CA GLN A 99 -8.40 7.80 10.68
C GLN A 99 -9.10 6.43 10.78
N GLN A 100 -8.63 5.41 10.06
CA GLN A 100 -9.24 4.07 10.11
C GLN A 100 -8.80 3.23 11.32
N LYS A 101 -7.73 3.62 12.03
CA LYS A 101 -7.29 2.91 13.24
C LYS A 101 -8.20 3.16 14.45
N ASN A 102 -9.00 4.22 14.44
CA ASN A 102 -9.78 4.67 15.60
C ASN A 102 -11.25 4.20 15.61
N THR A 103 -11.73 3.43 14.63
CA THR A 103 -13.16 3.06 14.53
C THR A 103 -13.47 1.58 14.81
N ASN A 104 -12.50 0.75 15.21
CA ASN A 104 -12.74 -0.68 15.40
C ASN A 104 -12.36 -1.24 16.79
N CYS A 105 -12.30 -0.39 17.82
CA CYS A 105 -11.99 -0.81 19.20
C CYS A 105 -13.04 -0.39 20.24
N ASP A 106 -14.31 -0.28 19.86
CA ASP A 106 -15.40 -0.10 20.83
C ASP A 106 -16.59 -1.00 20.48
N VAL A 107 -16.43 -2.29 20.81
CA VAL A 107 -17.57 -3.15 21.19
C VAL A 107 -17.08 -3.90 22.43
N THR A 108 -17.06 -3.22 23.56
CA THR A 108 -16.94 -3.90 24.85
C THR A 108 -18.20 -4.74 25.05
N MET A 109 -18.01 -6.06 25.10
CA MET A 109 -18.93 -7.00 25.75
C MET A 109 -19.10 -6.53 27.20
N ASP A 110 -20.28 -6.01 27.53
CA ASP A 110 -20.78 -6.04 28.91
C ASP A 110 -21.82 -7.16 28.97
N GLU A 111 -21.35 -8.35 29.35
CA GLU A 111 -22.18 -9.41 29.91
C GLU A 111 -22.27 -9.18 31.44
N GLU A 112 -23.51 -9.13 31.93
CA GLU A 112 -24.01 -9.31 33.31
C GLU A 112 -23.69 -8.18 34.32
N ASP A 113 -24.60 -7.71 35.18
CA ASP A 113 -25.46 -8.48 36.11
C ASP A 113 -26.51 -7.52 36.80
N PRO A 114 -27.15 -7.86 37.94
CA PRO A 114 -28.56 -8.20 38.14
C PRO A 114 -29.44 -7.10 38.79
N ALA A 115 -30.77 -7.30 38.82
CA ALA A 115 -31.68 -6.71 39.82
C ALA A 115 -32.95 -7.56 40.00
#